data_AF-A0A087HET9-F1
#
_entry.id   AF-A0A087HET9-F1
#
_cell.length_a   1.000
_cell.length_b   1.000
_cell.length_c   1.000
_cell.angle_alpha   90.00
_cell.angle_beta   90.00
_cell.angle_gamma   90.00
#
_symmetry.space_group_name_H-M   'P 1'
#
loop_
_entity.id
_entity.type
_entity.pdbx_description
1 polymer ?
#
loop_
_entity_poly.entity_id
_entity_poly.type
_entity_poly.pdbx_seq_one_letter_code
_entity_poly.pdbx_strand_id
1 'polypeptide(L)'
;MDSDGGFHEVEKNGKLLQLEYHHPKYNPIPIPQTPSLTLSGEADHPPQPFFLCPLQRLRKHPSLFARASFLLNVSPECVSFTTTTLQDEHLINHDEVHDHPVLPLFWCNNKKFDVDGGCLICGGLNFGRDYYFCVHCDYIFHKECVESPLKIKHPYHLDHSLQLYYINPYSGVTIECSCCGRRAQHLVYYCNICQAGMHPICAMKPIPFVIDQPKRHHHPLTFFPRQTSLVCNVCGLLRKNYPTYVCLRCNFVAHNDCMYSPSIIKISRHHHRISYISSLPSGEWVCGVCRRRIDGKYGAYICDNCGDYVVHSRCALRKDVCDGKELEGVPEDDITQDDPPFDVISEGVILHFLHDHHLQLKAYLFYEENKLCQSCLLPIYEGNLYACIECDFIFHEACANAPRRIQHALHPHLLTLKANSGYSYGAFECDACVRDCGGFDYQCKECKFDLDVRCASISEPFVYKGHEHPLFLSLDPEEKPTCHLCKSEFLWGEEVCGKDWCEICERNLGDTSTKLFYWCNDCCTTLHIECLLGEDPYLMPGQVFKIGEKDVQILGKSNLSRPFCNSCKNPCQGNIFFGDNRITCSWRCARKIMYL
;
A
#
# COMPACT_ATOMS: atom_id res chain seq x y z
N MET A 1 14.67 2.48 -41.40
CA MET A 1 15.00 1.36 -40.48
C MET A 1 15.48 2.01 -39.21
N ASP A 2 14.62 2.12 -38.20
CA ASP A 2 15.06 2.66 -36.91
C ASP A 2 16.07 1.68 -36.31
N SER A 3 17.28 2.16 -36.10
CA SER A 3 18.29 1.44 -35.34
C SER A 3 17.81 1.38 -33.89
N ASP A 4 17.17 0.28 -33.49
CA ASP A 4 16.72 0.04 -32.12
C ASP A 4 17.89 0.34 -31.15
N GLY A 5 17.74 1.33 -30.26
CA GLY A 5 18.73 1.56 -29.20
C GLY A 5 18.81 0.39 -28.24
N GLY A 6 20.00 0.12 -27.72
CA GLY A 6 20.31 -1.10 -26.97
C GLY A 6 21.30 -0.89 -25.85
N PHE A 7 21.52 -1.94 -25.05
CA PHE A 7 22.52 -1.93 -23.99
C PHE A 7 23.87 -2.39 -24.53
N HIS A 8 24.92 -1.66 -24.17
CA HIS A 8 26.30 -1.94 -24.55
C HIS A 8 27.16 -2.16 -23.31
N GLU A 9 28.12 -3.07 -23.44
CA GLU A 9 29.10 -3.38 -22.43
C GLU A 9 30.12 -2.25 -22.30
N VAL A 10 30.24 -1.69 -21.09
CA VAL A 10 31.25 -0.68 -20.76
C VAL A 10 32.32 -1.33 -19.90
N GLU A 11 33.51 -1.43 -20.48
CA GLU A 11 34.69 -1.97 -19.82
C GLU A 11 35.62 -0.85 -19.35
N LYS A 12 36.26 -1.03 -18.20
CA LYS A 12 37.37 -0.20 -17.74
C LYS A 12 38.48 -1.09 -17.22
N ASN A 13 39.69 -0.91 -17.73
CA ASN A 13 40.86 -1.72 -17.36
C ASN A 13 40.65 -3.24 -17.57
N GLY A 14 39.95 -3.63 -18.64
CA GLY A 14 39.70 -5.04 -18.98
C GLY A 14 38.71 -5.77 -18.04
N LYS A 15 37.92 -5.02 -17.27
CA LYS A 15 36.80 -5.56 -16.48
C LYS A 15 35.50 -4.93 -16.94
N LEU A 16 34.50 -5.76 -17.21
CA LEU A 16 33.14 -5.33 -17.48
C LEU A 16 32.55 -4.71 -16.21
N LEU A 17 32.23 -3.41 -16.26
CA LEU A 17 31.73 -2.67 -15.11
C LEU A 17 30.21 -2.60 -15.09
N GLN A 18 29.62 -2.18 -16.21
CA GLN A 18 28.19 -1.93 -16.32
C GLN A 18 27.72 -2.06 -17.77
N LEU A 19 26.42 -2.31 -17.93
CA LEU A 19 25.71 -2.19 -19.19
C LEU A 19 25.06 -0.81 -19.25
N GLU A 20 25.37 -0.03 -20.27
CA GLU A 20 24.78 1.28 -20.50
C GLU A 20 23.83 1.24 -21.68
N TYR A 21 22.69 1.91 -21.55
CA TYR A 21 21.78 2.10 -22.66
C TYR A 21 22.30 3.22 -23.58
N HIS A 22 22.49 2.90 -24.86
CA HIS A 22 22.82 3.86 -25.89
C HIS A 22 21.81 3.78 -27.03
N HIS A 23 21.28 4.92 -27.44
CA HIS A 23 20.50 5.01 -28.66
C HIS A 23 21.37 5.65 -29.76
N PRO A 24 21.54 5.01 -30.93
CA PRO A 24 22.46 5.47 -31.98
C PRO A 24 22.24 6.92 -32.46
N LYS A 25 21.01 7.43 -32.30
CA LYS A 25 20.63 8.80 -32.65
C LYS A 25 20.70 9.79 -31.48
N TYR A 26 20.76 9.32 -30.23
CA TYR A 26 20.69 10.15 -29.02
C TYR A 26 22.05 10.05 -28.28
N ASN A 27 23.10 10.63 -28.86
CA ASN A 27 24.40 10.70 -28.19
C ASN A 27 24.33 11.66 -26.98
N PRO A 28 25.08 11.42 -25.90
CA PRO A 28 25.19 12.37 -24.82
C PRO A 28 25.74 13.70 -25.35
N ILE A 29 25.00 14.78 -25.14
CA ILE A 29 25.44 16.15 -25.43
C ILE A 29 26.78 16.36 -24.72
N PRO A 30 27.86 16.73 -25.41
CA PRO A 30 29.12 17.08 -24.75
C PRO A 30 28.85 18.21 -23.76
N ILE A 31 29.19 17.99 -22.50
CA ILE A 31 29.19 19.03 -21.47
C ILE A 31 30.12 20.14 -21.97
N PRO A 32 29.66 21.39 -22.16
CA PRO A 32 30.58 22.49 -22.42
C PRO A 32 31.49 22.60 -21.20
N GLN A 33 32.78 22.35 -21.39
CA GLN A 33 33.78 22.77 -20.40
C GLN A 33 33.62 24.28 -20.25
N THR A 34 33.51 24.71 -18.99
CA THR A 34 33.44 26.09 -18.48
C THR A 34 33.61 27.19 -19.53
N PRO A 35 32.63 28.11 -19.73
CA PRO A 35 32.84 29.22 -20.65
C PRO A 35 33.94 30.12 -20.06
N SER A 36 35.11 30.07 -20.69
CA SER A 36 36.13 31.10 -20.53
C SER A 36 35.55 32.35 -21.19
N LEU A 37 35.22 33.37 -20.38
CA LEU A 37 34.74 34.66 -20.85
C LEU A 37 35.83 35.34 -21.68
N THR A 38 35.78 35.17 -22.99
CA THR A 38 36.36 36.12 -23.95
C THR A 38 35.29 36.50 -24.95
N LEU A 39 34.76 37.71 -24.77
CA LEU A 39 33.87 38.41 -25.69
C LEU A 39 34.61 38.65 -27.02
N SER A 40 34.24 37.89 -28.04
CA SER A 40 34.36 38.32 -29.44
C SER A 40 33.24 37.64 -30.22
N GLY A 41 32.34 38.47 -30.76
CA GLY A 41 31.08 38.04 -31.32
C GLY A 41 31.22 37.24 -32.61
N GLU A 42 30.45 36.17 -32.68
CA GLU A 42 29.72 35.69 -33.85
C GLU A 42 28.56 34.83 -33.30
N ALA A 43 27.39 34.92 -33.93
CA ALA A 43 26.14 34.37 -33.42
C ALA A 43 26.12 32.83 -33.49
N ASP A 44 26.43 32.16 -32.38
CA ASP A 44 26.15 30.74 -32.21
C ASP A 44 24.69 30.54 -31.81
N HIS A 45 23.89 29.98 -32.73
CA HIS A 45 22.53 29.55 -32.49
C HIS A 45 22.47 28.55 -31.31
N PRO A 46 21.43 28.59 -30.44
CA PRO A 46 21.24 27.56 -29.43
C PRO A 46 21.09 26.19 -30.13
N PRO A 47 21.60 25.09 -29.53
CA PRO A 47 21.49 23.76 -30.14
C PRO A 47 20.01 23.43 -30.38
N GLN A 48 19.68 23.01 -31.60
CA GLN A 48 18.31 22.67 -31.99
C GLN A 48 17.72 21.64 -31.00
N PRO A 49 16.48 21.82 -30.51
CA PRO A 49 15.85 20.83 -29.65
C PRO A 49 15.54 19.58 -30.47
N PHE A 50 16.26 18.50 -30.15
CA PHE A 50 16.16 17.21 -30.82
C PHE A 50 14.86 16.45 -30.53
N PHE A 51 14.11 16.86 -29.50
CA PHE A 51 13.01 16.06 -28.95
C PHE A 51 11.68 16.80 -28.89
N LEU A 52 10.60 16.06 -29.12
CA LEU A 52 9.21 16.48 -28.99
C LEU A 52 8.71 16.37 -27.55
N CYS A 53 7.81 17.27 -27.17
CA CYS A 53 7.05 17.18 -25.94
C CYS A 53 6.30 15.83 -25.84
N PRO A 54 6.44 15.08 -24.73
CA PRO A 54 5.74 13.81 -24.53
C PRO A 54 4.21 13.92 -24.62
N LEU A 55 3.62 15.03 -24.19
CA LEU A 55 2.17 15.26 -24.35
C LEU A 55 1.76 15.39 -25.82
N GLN A 56 2.65 15.89 -26.68
CA GLN A 56 2.34 16.01 -28.09
C GLN A 56 2.43 14.64 -28.79
N ARG A 57 3.41 13.81 -28.40
CA ARG A 57 3.48 12.40 -28.81
C ARG A 57 2.19 11.64 -28.47
N LEU A 58 1.54 12.03 -27.36
CA LEU A 58 0.24 11.54 -26.94
C LEU A 58 -0.92 12.09 -27.79
N ARG A 59 -0.99 13.41 -27.99
CA ARG A 59 -2.07 14.10 -28.72
C ARG A 59 -2.17 13.77 -30.20
N LYS A 60 -1.06 13.40 -30.84
CA LYS A 60 -1.04 12.90 -32.22
C LYS A 60 -1.71 11.51 -32.36
N HIS A 61 -2.17 10.89 -31.27
CA HIS A 61 -2.93 9.64 -31.30
C HIS A 61 -4.47 9.90 -31.34
N PRO A 62 -5.22 9.37 -32.31
CA PRO A 62 -6.64 9.74 -32.55
C PRO A 62 -7.68 9.34 -31.49
N SER A 63 -7.28 8.72 -30.36
CA SER A 63 -8.22 8.05 -29.44
C SER A 63 -7.85 8.17 -27.96
N LEU A 64 -7.60 9.40 -27.50
CA LEU A 64 -7.17 9.68 -26.12
C LEU A 64 -8.15 9.25 -25.02
N PHE A 65 -9.45 9.12 -25.34
CA PHE A 65 -10.49 8.94 -24.34
C PHE A 65 -11.24 7.60 -24.41
N ALA A 66 -10.90 6.70 -25.36
CA ALA A 66 -11.68 5.48 -25.61
C ALA A 66 -11.05 4.17 -25.08
N ARG A 67 -9.76 4.15 -24.72
CA ARG A 67 -9.04 2.92 -24.34
C ARG A 67 -8.35 3.04 -22.98
N ALA A 68 -8.34 1.94 -22.23
CA ALA A 68 -7.64 1.79 -20.95
C ALA A 68 -6.12 1.95 -21.08
N SER A 69 -5.54 1.48 -22.19
CA SER A 69 -4.15 1.71 -22.58
C SER A 69 -4.01 1.65 -24.10
N PHE A 70 -2.96 2.26 -24.65
CA PHE A 70 -2.63 2.17 -26.07
C PHE A 70 -1.14 2.28 -26.33
N LEU A 71 -0.71 1.69 -27.45
CA LEU A 71 0.67 1.69 -27.92
C LEU A 71 1.01 3.06 -28.52
N LEU A 72 2.12 3.67 -28.11
CA LEU A 72 2.61 4.88 -28.78
C LEU A 72 3.23 4.50 -30.14
N ASN A 73 2.97 5.31 -31.15
CA ASN A 73 3.53 5.17 -32.50
C ASN A 73 4.32 6.40 -32.97
N VAL A 74 4.44 7.44 -32.12
CA VAL A 74 5.16 8.68 -32.44
C VAL A 74 6.55 8.67 -31.80
N SER A 75 7.58 8.73 -32.66
CA SER A 75 8.99 8.83 -32.28
C SER A 75 9.25 10.08 -31.40
N PRO A 76 10.21 10.05 -30.47
CA PRO A 76 10.56 11.22 -29.68
C PRO A 76 11.24 12.35 -30.49
N GLU A 77 11.69 12.09 -31.71
CA GLU A 77 12.38 13.05 -32.59
C GLU A 77 11.48 14.19 -33.08
N CYS A 78 11.99 15.42 -33.05
CA CYS A 78 11.35 16.58 -33.69
C CYS A 78 11.71 16.64 -35.19
N VAL A 79 10.72 16.55 -36.08
CA VAL A 79 10.95 16.34 -37.54
C VAL A 79 10.92 17.65 -38.35
N SER A 80 10.45 18.78 -37.79
CA SER A 80 10.41 20.05 -38.54
C SER A 80 10.38 21.31 -37.66
N PHE A 81 11.37 22.18 -37.84
CA PHE A 81 11.29 23.60 -37.50
C PHE A 81 10.77 24.38 -38.71
N THR A 82 9.54 24.89 -38.66
CA THR A 82 9.20 26.11 -39.40
C THR A 82 9.37 27.26 -38.42
N THR A 83 10.43 28.05 -38.57
CA THR A 83 10.58 29.33 -37.89
C THR A 83 9.51 30.29 -38.39
N THR A 84 8.32 30.24 -37.79
CA THR A 84 7.40 31.37 -37.86
C THR A 84 7.81 32.29 -36.70
N THR A 85 8.48 33.37 -37.06
CA THR A 85 8.85 34.48 -36.19
C THR A 85 7.70 34.91 -35.29
N LEU A 86 8.01 35.19 -34.02
CA LEU A 86 7.14 35.76 -32.98
C LEU A 86 6.62 37.18 -33.35
N GLN A 87 5.91 37.36 -34.46
CA GLN A 87 5.37 38.67 -34.84
C GLN A 87 3.93 38.71 -35.39
N ASP A 88 3.24 37.59 -35.63
CA ASP A 88 1.84 37.65 -36.09
C ASP A 88 0.88 37.00 -35.09
N GLU A 89 0.47 37.75 -34.07
CA GLU A 89 -0.52 37.36 -33.07
C GLU A 89 -1.99 37.38 -33.56
N HIS A 90 -2.27 37.53 -34.86
CA HIS A 90 -3.65 37.85 -35.27
C HIS A 90 -4.44 36.91 -36.18
N LEU A 91 -3.91 35.83 -36.72
CA LEU A 91 -4.74 34.89 -37.50
C LEU A 91 -4.17 33.46 -37.50
N ILE A 92 -4.48 32.63 -36.49
CA ILE A 92 -4.30 31.17 -36.61
C ILE A 92 -5.54 30.44 -36.09
N ASN A 93 -6.14 29.64 -36.97
CA ASN A 93 -7.21 28.70 -36.68
C ASN A 93 -6.74 27.66 -35.65
N HIS A 94 -7.63 27.26 -34.74
CA HIS A 94 -7.37 26.38 -33.60
C HIS A 94 -7.02 24.90 -33.92
N ASP A 95 -6.64 24.57 -35.16
CA ASP A 95 -6.48 23.18 -35.64
C ASP A 95 -5.10 22.84 -36.26
N GLU A 96 -4.13 23.77 -36.26
CA GLU A 96 -2.75 23.43 -36.67
C GLU A 96 -1.90 22.97 -35.49
N VAL A 97 -1.59 21.66 -35.45
CA VAL A 97 -0.75 21.02 -34.44
C VAL A 97 0.72 21.44 -34.64
N HIS A 98 1.13 22.53 -34.01
CA HIS A 98 2.55 22.91 -33.97
C HIS A 98 3.36 21.94 -33.12
N ASP A 99 4.59 21.64 -33.56
CA ASP A 99 5.55 20.84 -32.78
C ASP A 99 6.02 21.61 -31.55
N HIS A 100 5.94 20.96 -30.39
CA HIS A 100 6.34 21.51 -29.10
C HIS A 100 7.74 20.99 -28.77
N PRO A 101 8.81 21.70 -29.14
CA PRO A 101 10.15 21.31 -28.73
C PRO A 101 10.29 21.39 -27.21
N VAL A 102 11.15 20.55 -26.66
CA VAL A 102 11.52 20.62 -25.24
C VAL A 102 12.96 21.06 -25.07
N LEU A 103 13.21 21.81 -24.00
CA LEU A 103 14.51 22.36 -23.66
C LEU A 103 15.09 21.66 -22.43
N PRO A 104 16.36 21.23 -22.44
CA PRO A 104 16.99 20.65 -21.26
C PRO A 104 17.16 21.68 -20.15
N LEU A 105 16.80 21.31 -18.92
CA LEU A 105 16.88 22.16 -17.73
C LEU A 105 18.22 21.96 -16.99
N PHE A 106 19.34 22.36 -17.59
CA PHE A 106 20.68 22.11 -17.04
C PHE A 106 21.00 22.85 -15.71
N TRP A 107 20.37 24.01 -15.45
CA TRP A 107 20.69 24.86 -14.29
C TRP A 107 19.94 24.50 -13.00
N CYS A 108 19.05 23.50 -13.03
CA CYS A 108 18.30 23.04 -11.86
C CYS A 108 18.90 21.80 -11.18
N ASN A 109 20.06 21.31 -11.65
CA ASN A 109 20.69 20.04 -11.27
C ASN A 109 21.10 19.85 -9.79
N ASN A 110 20.78 20.79 -8.89
CA ASN A 110 21.15 20.73 -7.46
C ASN A 110 20.00 21.03 -6.48
N LYS A 111 18.76 21.28 -6.92
CA LYS A 111 17.61 21.39 -6.01
C LYS A 111 16.85 20.07 -6.01
N LYS A 112 16.59 19.51 -4.82
CA LYS A 112 15.53 18.51 -4.67
C LYS A 112 14.25 19.16 -5.19
N PHE A 113 13.72 18.70 -6.32
CA PHE A 113 12.42 19.17 -6.79
C PHE A 113 11.37 18.85 -5.71
N ASP A 114 10.40 19.76 -5.57
CA ASP A 114 9.29 19.61 -4.64
C ASP A 114 8.57 18.27 -4.87
N VAL A 115 7.87 17.79 -3.84
CA VAL A 115 7.05 16.56 -3.90
C VAL A 115 6.00 16.63 -5.03
N ASP A 116 5.65 17.85 -5.46
CA ASP A 116 4.72 18.15 -6.56
C ASP A 116 5.41 18.49 -7.89
N GLY A 117 6.75 18.59 -7.93
CA GLY A 117 7.57 18.89 -9.13
C GLY A 117 7.80 17.69 -10.06
N GLY A 118 6.80 16.83 -10.24
CA GLY A 118 6.90 15.56 -10.94
C GLY A 118 6.86 15.65 -12.47
N CYS A 119 7.38 14.61 -13.14
CA CYS A 119 7.21 14.41 -14.57
C CYS A 119 5.77 13.98 -14.90
N LEU A 120 5.02 14.87 -15.58
CA LEU A 120 3.59 14.66 -15.86
C LEU A 120 3.30 13.37 -16.64
N ILE A 121 4.10 13.09 -17.69
CA ILE A 121 3.82 11.96 -18.60
C ILE A 121 4.00 10.58 -17.94
N CYS A 122 4.71 10.50 -16.81
CA CYS A 122 4.88 9.25 -16.06
C CYS A 122 4.23 9.29 -14.67
N GLY A 123 3.50 10.37 -14.35
CA GLY A 123 2.82 10.52 -13.06
C GLY A 123 3.73 10.89 -11.88
N GLY A 124 4.97 11.36 -12.13
CA GLY A 124 5.84 11.95 -11.11
C GLY A 124 6.34 10.99 -10.02
N LEU A 125 7.50 10.37 -10.25
CA LEU A 125 8.28 9.68 -9.22
C LEU A 125 9.71 10.23 -9.25
N ASN A 126 10.30 10.53 -8.08
CA ASN A 126 11.65 11.09 -7.91
C ASN A 126 12.78 10.12 -8.35
N PHE A 127 12.80 9.75 -9.63
CA PHE A 127 13.76 8.81 -10.20
C PHE A 127 14.82 9.49 -11.08
N GLY A 128 14.50 10.62 -11.71
CA GLY A 128 15.41 11.34 -12.60
C GLY A 128 16.19 12.45 -11.88
N ARG A 129 17.39 12.75 -12.39
CA ARG A 129 18.18 13.94 -12.00
C ARG A 129 18.19 15.01 -13.09
N ASP A 130 17.93 14.59 -14.33
CA ASP A 130 17.94 15.43 -15.51
C ASP A 130 16.51 15.58 -16.06
N TYR A 131 16.13 16.83 -16.36
CA TYR A 131 14.79 17.18 -16.79
C TYR A 131 14.81 18.00 -18.07
N TYR A 132 13.73 17.90 -18.83
CA TYR A 132 13.39 18.81 -19.92
C TYR A 132 12.13 19.59 -19.57
N PHE A 133 11.99 20.78 -20.14
CA PHE A 133 10.83 21.64 -20.00
C PHE A 133 10.21 21.94 -21.36
N CYS A 134 8.89 21.86 -21.43
CA CYS A 134 8.12 22.29 -22.59
C CYS A 134 7.55 23.69 -22.33
N VAL A 135 8.03 24.70 -23.05
CA VAL A 135 7.54 26.09 -22.93
C VAL A 135 6.06 26.20 -23.30
N HIS A 136 5.61 25.42 -24.30
CA HIS A 136 4.22 25.48 -24.79
C HIS A 136 3.21 24.84 -23.84
N CYS A 137 3.63 23.82 -23.09
CA CYS A 137 2.74 23.12 -22.17
C CYS A 137 2.95 23.52 -20.71
N ASP A 138 4.00 24.29 -20.42
CA ASP A 138 4.42 24.66 -19.07
C ASP A 138 4.59 23.46 -18.13
N TYR A 139 5.16 22.36 -18.66
CA TYR A 139 5.39 21.13 -17.91
C TYR A 139 6.84 20.65 -18.02
N ILE A 140 7.29 20.00 -16.95
CA ILE A 140 8.58 19.32 -16.86
C ILE A 140 8.44 17.81 -17.09
N PHE A 141 9.47 17.23 -17.69
CA PHE A 141 9.54 15.81 -18.03
C PHE A 141 10.93 15.26 -17.69
N HIS A 142 11.00 14.00 -17.24
CA HIS A 142 12.30 13.33 -17.10
C HIS A 142 12.97 13.18 -18.46
N LYS A 143 14.30 13.28 -18.49
CA LYS A 143 15.12 12.99 -19.67
C LYS A 143 14.71 11.68 -20.34
N GLU A 144 14.65 10.59 -19.59
CA GLU A 144 14.33 9.26 -20.13
C GLU A 144 12.89 9.15 -20.64
N CYS A 145 11.96 9.96 -20.12
CA CYS A 145 10.58 10.01 -20.62
C CYS A 145 10.46 10.79 -21.93
N VAL A 146 11.32 11.80 -22.14
CA VAL A 146 11.42 12.54 -23.40
C VAL A 146 12.09 11.67 -24.45
N GLU A 147 13.25 11.10 -24.11
CA GLU A 147 14.12 10.34 -25.01
C GLU A 147 13.66 8.90 -25.25
N SER A 148 12.58 8.45 -24.58
CA SER A 148 12.07 7.08 -24.65
C SER A 148 11.77 6.66 -26.11
N PRO A 149 12.47 5.68 -26.70
CA PRO A 149 12.11 5.12 -28.00
C PRO A 149 10.80 4.31 -27.93
N LEU A 150 10.21 3.99 -29.09
CA LEU A 150 8.97 3.21 -29.14
C LEU A 150 9.15 1.74 -28.71
N LYS A 151 10.37 1.22 -28.78
CA LYS A 151 10.71 -0.17 -28.50
C LYS A 151 12.11 -0.26 -27.89
N ILE A 152 12.29 -1.16 -26.93
CA ILE A 152 13.58 -1.40 -26.27
C ILE A 152 13.82 -2.91 -26.07
N LYS A 153 15.05 -3.35 -26.32
CA LYS A 153 15.54 -4.67 -25.90
C LYS A 153 16.26 -4.51 -24.57
N HIS A 154 15.75 -5.14 -23.52
CA HIS A 154 16.26 -4.96 -22.17
C HIS A 154 17.01 -6.21 -21.68
N PRO A 155 18.18 -6.10 -21.02
CA PRO A 155 18.96 -7.25 -20.54
C PRO A 155 18.22 -8.18 -19.57
N TYR A 156 17.25 -7.65 -18.81
CA TYR A 156 16.36 -8.45 -17.96
C TYR A 156 15.26 -9.20 -18.73
N HIS A 157 15.08 -8.91 -20.01
CA HIS A 157 13.96 -9.38 -20.84
C HIS A 157 14.43 -9.56 -22.29
N LEU A 158 15.30 -10.56 -22.50
CA LEU A 158 16.01 -10.79 -23.76
C LEU A 158 15.14 -11.39 -24.86
N ASP A 159 14.18 -12.26 -24.50
CA ASP A 159 13.41 -13.05 -25.46
C ASP A 159 12.40 -12.21 -26.26
N HIS A 160 11.94 -11.09 -25.69
CA HIS A 160 11.06 -10.16 -26.39
C HIS A 160 11.44 -8.70 -26.12
N SER A 161 11.13 -7.82 -27.06
CA SER A 161 11.28 -6.38 -26.83
C SER A 161 10.09 -5.82 -26.07
N LEU A 162 10.35 -4.85 -25.21
CA LEU A 162 9.31 -4.05 -24.56
C LEU A 162 8.88 -2.93 -25.50
N GLN A 163 7.58 -2.67 -25.57
CA GLN A 163 7.00 -1.59 -26.38
C GLN A 163 6.49 -0.48 -25.49
N LEU A 164 6.52 0.77 -25.96
CA LEU A 164 6.12 1.93 -25.17
C LEU A 164 4.60 2.13 -25.22
N TYR A 165 3.94 2.03 -24.08
CA TYR A 165 2.49 2.21 -23.90
C TYR A 165 2.19 3.45 -23.08
N TYR A 166 1.01 4.04 -23.34
CA TYR A 166 0.36 4.98 -22.46
C TYR A 166 -0.83 4.29 -21.78
N ILE A 167 -0.85 4.31 -20.46
CA ILE A 167 -1.91 3.80 -19.62
C ILE A 167 -2.76 4.97 -19.16
N ASN A 168 -4.05 4.92 -19.45
CA ASN A 168 -4.97 5.95 -19.04
C ASN A 168 -5.08 5.95 -17.49
N PRO A 169 -4.87 7.10 -16.81
CA PRO A 169 -4.97 7.18 -15.35
C PRO A 169 -6.33 6.72 -14.82
N TYR A 170 -7.40 6.91 -15.58
CA TYR A 170 -8.77 6.56 -15.20
C TYR A 170 -9.10 5.08 -15.42
N SER A 171 -8.19 4.29 -16.00
CA SER A 171 -8.45 2.88 -16.33
C SER A 171 -8.38 1.93 -15.14
N GLY A 172 -7.78 2.37 -14.02
CA GLY A 172 -7.51 1.51 -12.86
C GLY A 172 -6.42 0.45 -13.12
N VAL A 173 -5.83 0.38 -14.32
CA VAL A 173 -4.75 -0.57 -14.63
C VAL A 173 -3.46 -0.14 -13.95
N THR A 174 -2.82 -1.07 -13.25
CA THR A 174 -1.56 -0.82 -12.53
C THR A 174 -0.53 -1.85 -12.95
N ILE A 175 0.64 -1.38 -13.39
CA ILE A 175 1.72 -2.25 -13.80
C ILE A 175 2.85 -2.11 -12.79
N GLU A 176 3.33 -3.21 -12.23
CA GLU A 176 4.53 -3.19 -11.39
C GLU A 176 5.78 -3.16 -12.26
N CYS A 177 6.72 -2.25 -11.97
CA CYS A 177 7.98 -2.21 -12.66
C CYS A 177 8.90 -3.35 -12.23
N SER A 178 9.32 -4.16 -13.20
CA SER A 178 10.20 -5.32 -13.00
C SER A 178 11.57 -4.95 -12.43
N CYS A 179 12.05 -3.71 -12.64
CA CYS A 179 13.34 -3.25 -12.10
C CYS A 179 13.28 -2.81 -10.63
N CYS A 180 12.21 -2.13 -10.22
CA CYS A 180 12.17 -1.45 -8.92
C CYS A 180 10.99 -1.84 -8.00
N GLY A 181 10.07 -2.67 -8.47
CA GLY A 181 8.88 -3.09 -7.71
C GLY A 181 7.88 -1.97 -7.39
N ARG A 182 8.03 -0.79 -8.03
CA ARG A 182 7.08 0.33 -7.86
C ARG A 182 6.09 0.35 -9.02
N ARG A 183 4.89 0.89 -8.77
CA ARG A 183 3.86 1.07 -9.79
C ARG A 183 4.37 1.99 -10.90
N ALA A 184 4.26 1.55 -12.14
CA ALA A 184 4.51 2.32 -13.34
C ALA A 184 3.18 2.88 -13.85
N GLN A 185 3.13 4.21 -13.94
CA GLN A 185 1.93 4.96 -14.31
C GLN A 185 2.14 5.68 -15.65
N HIS A 186 1.04 5.86 -16.38
CA HIS A 186 0.98 6.62 -17.63
C HIS A 186 1.94 6.04 -18.69
N LEU A 187 3.15 6.57 -18.83
CA LEU A 187 4.14 6.10 -19.80
C LEU A 187 4.93 4.88 -19.28
N VAL A 188 4.75 3.72 -19.91
CA VAL A 188 5.33 2.44 -19.45
C VAL A 188 5.83 1.61 -20.63
N TYR A 189 7.01 1.00 -20.49
CA TYR A 189 7.44 -0.08 -21.38
C TYR A 189 6.77 -1.39 -20.96
N TYR A 190 6.04 -2.03 -21.87
CA TYR A 190 5.29 -3.24 -21.58
C TYR A 190 5.45 -4.30 -22.67
N CYS A 191 5.52 -5.57 -22.25
CA CYS A 191 5.46 -6.72 -23.13
C CYS A 191 4.17 -7.51 -22.86
N ASN A 192 3.26 -7.57 -23.83
CA ASN A 192 2.02 -8.33 -23.71
C ASN A 192 2.23 -9.84 -23.57
N ILE A 193 3.34 -10.38 -24.12
CA ILE A 193 3.61 -11.82 -24.14
C ILE A 193 4.00 -12.31 -22.73
N CYS A 194 4.93 -11.60 -22.09
CA CYS A 194 5.43 -11.96 -20.77
C CYS A 194 4.73 -11.22 -19.62
N GLN A 195 3.81 -10.31 -19.95
CA GLN A 195 3.14 -9.41 -19.00
C GLN A 195 4.12 -8.65 -18.10
N ALA A 196 5.28 -8.27 -18.65
CA ALA A 196 6.34 -7.59 -17.92
C ALA A 196 6.35 -6.09 -18.25
N GLY A 197 6.44 -5.25 -17.22
CA GLY A 197 6.45 -3.79 -17.34
C GLY A 197 7.66 -3.12 -16.72
N MET A 198 8.06 -1.96 -17.24
CA MET A 198 9.14 -1.13 -16.72
C MET A 198 8.84 0.37 -16.88
N HIS A 199 9.24 1.20 -15.90
CA HIS A 199 9.32 2.64 -16.12
C HIS A 199 10.35 2.93 -17.23
N PRO A 200 10.13 3.97 -18.07
CA PRO A 200 11.14 4.43 -19.03
C PRO A 200 12.51 4.69 -18.38
N ILE A 201 12.50 5.36 -17.23
CA ILE A 201 13.70 5.65 -16.44
C ILE A 201 14.40 4.38 -15.99
N CYS A 202 13.65 3.37 -15.52
CA CYS A 202 14.22 2.09 -15.11
C CYS A 202 14.74 1.28 -16.29
N ALA A 203 14.11 1.38 -17.46
CA ALA A 203 14.47 0.64 -18.67
C ALA A 203 15.72 1.20 -19.37
N MET A 204 16.06 2.46 -19.13
CA MET A 204 17.23 3.13 -19.72
C MET A 204 18.36 3.35 -18.71
N LYS A 205 18.16 2.95 -17.45
CA LYS A 205 19.16 3.10 -16.38
C LYS A 205 20.36 2.17 -16.59
N PRO A 206 21.60 2.62 -16.34
CA PRO A 206 22.76 1.74 -16.34
C PRO A 206 22.60 0.57 -15.36
N ILE A 207 22.99 -0.63 -15.81
CA ILE A 207 22.92 -1.87 -15.03
C ILE A 207 24.34 -2.25 -14.59
N PRO A 208 24.67 -2.24 -13.29
CA PRO A 208 25.95 -2.73 -12.82
C PRO A 208 26.13 -4.21 -13.19
N PHE A 209 27.23 -4.56 -13.85
CA PHE A 209 27.50 -5.96 -14.17
C PHE A 209 28.02 -6.73 -12.94
N VAL A 210 28.78 -6.04 -12.09
CA VAL A 210 29.25 -6.56 -10.81
C VAL A 210 28.80 -5.62 -9.70
N ILE A 211 28.25 -6.20 -8.63
CA ILE A 211 27.91 -5.46 -7.40
C ILE A 211 28.70 -6.02 -6.22
N ASP A 212 29.05 -5.14 -5.30
CA ASP A 212 29.61 -5.51 -4.00
C ASP A 212 28.60 -5.15 -2.90
N GLN A 213 28.25 -6.11 -2.06
CA GLN A 213 27.22 -6.00 -1.03
C GLN A 213 27.60 -6.84 0.21
N PRO A 214 28.66 -6.44 0.94
CA PRO A 214 29.24 -7.24 2.01
C PRO A 214 28.29 -7.50 3.18
N LYS A 215 27.27 -6.65 3.38
CA LYS A 215 26.20 -6.87 4.38
C LYS A 215 25.37 -8.12 4.13
N ARG A 216 25.31 -8.59 2.87
CA ARG A 216 24.49 -9.74 2.45
C ARG A 216 25.33 -10.92 2.02
N HIS A 217 26.45 -10.64 1.35
CA HIS A 217 27.35 -11.68 0.87
C HIS A 217 28.77 -11.13 0.72
N HIS A 218 29.76 -11.88 1.21
CA HIS A 218 31.16 -11.42 1.27
C HIS A 218 31.87 -11.32 -0.08
N HIS A 219 31.34 -11.91 -1.13
CA HIS A 219 31.93 -11.86 -2.47
C HIS A 219 31.14 -10.95 -3.40
N PRO A 220 31.80 -10.30 -4.37
CA PRO A 220 31.11 -9.61 -5.45
C PRO A 220 30.18 -10.56 -6.21
N LEU A 221 29.01 -10.06 -6.57
CA LEU A 221 28.02 -10.81 -7.34
C LEU A 221 27.97 -10.29 -8.77
N THR A 222 27.81 -11.21 -9.71
CA THR A 222 27.70 -10.92 -11.13
C THR A 222 26.24 -10.93 -11.56
N PHE A 223 25.87 -9.99 -12.42
CA PHE A 223 24.55 -9.93 -13.01
C PHE A 223 24.24 -11.20 -13.82
N PHE A 224 23.05 -11.77 -13.61
CA PHE A 224 22.58 -12.98 -14.28
C PHE A 224 21.34 -12.67 -15.13
N PRO A 225 21.48 -12.53 -16.46
CA PRO A 225 20.42 -12.01 -17.33
C PRO A 225 19.29 -12.99 -17.65
N ARG A 226 19.43 -14.28 -17.33
CA ARG A 226 18.49 -15.31 -17.76
C ARG A 226 17.21 -15.32 -16.90
N GLN A 227 16.06 -15.29 -17.55
CA GLN A 227 14.76 -15.42 -16.89
C GLN A 227 14.52 -16.90 -16.47
N THR A 228 14.64 -17.18 -15.15
CA THR A 228 14.34 -18.45 -14.42
C THR A 228 15.51 -19.47 -14.38
N SER A 229 15.86 -20.17 -13.27
CA SER A 229 15.04 -20.93 -12.29
C SER A 229 15.67 -21.02 -10.87
N LEU A 230 16.42 -20.00 -10.43
CA LEU A 230 17.21 -20.09 -9.19
C LEU A 230 16.48 -19.47 -8.00
N VAL A 231 16.41 -20.21 -6.89
CA VAL A 231 15.79 -19.72 -5.64
C VAL A 231 16.70 -18.65 -5.03
N CYS A 232 16.14 -17.49 -4.71
CA CYS A 232 16.89 -16.44 -4.04
C CYS A 232 17.24 -16.86 -2.61
N ASN A 233 18.52 -16.85 -2.24
CA ASN A 233 19.00 -17.17 -0.90
C ASN A 233 18.50 -16.20 0.17
N VAL A 234 18.14 -14.97 -0.19
CA VAL A 234 17.67 -13.96 0.75
C VAL A 234 16.19 -14.11 1.08
N CYS A 235 15.35 -14.41 0.08
CA CYS A 235 13.90 -14.46 0.29
C CYS A 235 13.26 -15.84 0.12
N GLY A 236 13.99 -16.85 -0.34
CA GLY A 236 13.48 -18.20 -0.57
C GLY A 236 12.47 -18.33 -1.70
N LEU A 237 12.25 -17.29 -2.51
CA LEU A 237 11.27 -17.30 -3.61
C LEU A 237 11.94 -17.40 -4.98
N LEU A 238 11.21 -18.02 -5.91
CA LEU A 238 11.46 -17.98 -7.35
C LEU A 238 10.65 -16.83 -7.96
N ARG A 239 11.30 -15.71 -8.31
CA ARG A 239 10.62 -14.59 -8.97
C ARG A 239 11.05 -14.48 -10.43
N LYS A 240 10.11 -14.73 -11.33
CA LYS A 240 10.33 -14.55 -12.78
C LYS A 240 10.43 -13.04 -13.08
N ASN A 241 11.30 -12.66 -14.00
CA ASN A 241 11.45 -11.28 -14.49
C ASN A 241 12.03 -10.26 -13.47
N TYR A 242 12.66 -10.73 -12.37
CA TYR A 242 13.35 -9.85 -11.43
C TYR A 242 14.87 -9.86 -11.66
N PRO A 243 15.54 -8.69 -11.60
CA PRO A 243 16.99 -8.60 -11.72
C PRO A 243 17.67 -9.50 -10.69
N THR A 244 18.53 -10.40 -11.15
CA THR A 244 19.15 -11.41 -10.29
C THR A 244 20.67 -11.33 -10.40
N TYR A 245 21.34 -11.48 -9.27
CA TYR A 245 22.78 -11.50 -9.16
C TYR A 245 23.23 -12.81 -8.52
N VAL A 246 24.35 -13.34 -8.99
CA VAL A 246 24.89 -14.62 -8.55
C VAL A 246 26.35 -14.48 -8.15
N CYS A 247 26.72 -15.16 -7.06
CA CYS A 247 28.10 -15.44 -6.74
C CYS A 247 28.41 -16.88 -7.12
N LEU A 248 29.17 -17.04 -8.20
CA LEU A 248 29.55 -18.37 -8.71
C LEU A 248 30.45 -19.14 -7.72
N ARG A 249 31.20 -18.44 -6.87
CA ARG A 249 32.08 -19.08 -5.87
C ARG A 249 31.30 -19.77 -4.75
N CYS A 250 30.18 -19.18 -4.35
CA CYS A 250 29.39 -19.63 -3.21
C CYS A 250 28.06 -20.26 -3.62
N ASN A 251 27.76 -20.33 -4.92
CA ASN A 251 26.43 -20.68 -5.43
C ASN A 251 25.31 -19.87 -4.76
N PHE A 252 25.59 -18.59 -4.50
CA PHE A 252 24.66 -17.68 -3.85
C PHE A 252 23.90 -16.88 -4.90
N VAL A 253 22.59 -16.80 -4.76
CA VAL A 253 21.68 -16.15 -5.70
C VAL A 253 20.83 -15.16 -4.93
N ALA A 254 20.70 -13.94 -5.44
CA ALA A 254 19.81 -12.96 -4.84
C ALA A 254 19.16 -12.08 -5.91
N HIS A 255 17.88 -11.76 -5.70
CA HIS A 255 17.26 -10.66 -6.43
C HIS A 255 17.94 -9.34 -6.02
N ASN A 256 18.07 -8.41 -6.96
CA ASN A 256 18.71 -7.11 -6.71
C ASN A 256 18.06 -6.39 -5.53
N ASP A 257 16.74 -6.31 -5.48
CA ASP A 257 16.00 -5.66 -4.38
C ASP A 257 16.17 -6.37 -3.02
N CYS A 258 16.42 -7.68 -3.03
CA CYS A 258 16.74 -8.44 -1.82
C CYS A 258 18.12 -8.07 -1.26
N MET A 259 19.08 -7.72 -2.12
CA MET A 259 20.43 -7.33 -1.70
C MET A 259 20.45 -6.00 -0.93
N TYR A 260 19.54 -5.09 -1.24
CA TYR A 260 19.43 -3.78 -0.60
C TYR A 260 18.32 -3.71 0.44
N SER A 261 17.76 -4.86 0.82
CA SER A 261 16.79 -4.89 1.92
C SER A 261 17.47 -4.44 3.22
N PRO A 262 16.74 -3.81 4.14
CA PRO A 262 17.27 -3.40 5.45
C PRO A 262 17.66 -4.61 6.31
N SER A 263 18.54 -4.39 7.29
CA SER A 263 19.07 -5.43 8.18
C SER A 263 18.25 -5.50 9.47
N ILE A 264 17.86 -4.34 10.00
CA ILE A 264 17.02 -4.20 11.20
C ILE A 264 15.80 -3.35 10.82
N ILE A 265 14.61 -3.87 11.10
CA ILE A 265 13.34 -3.22 10.79
C ILE A 265 12.35 -3.32 11.94
N LYS A 266 11.29 -2.51 11.87
CA LYS A 266 10.09 -2.63 12.69
C LYS A 266 8.92 -3.02 11.79
N ILE A 267 8.09 -3.94 12.25
CA ILE A 267 6.87 -4.36 11.54
C ILE A 267 5.63 -4.06 12.38
N SER A 268 4.50 -3.77 11.74
CA SER A 268 3.23 -3.45 12.41
C SER A 268 2.73 -4.54 13.37
N ARG A 269 3.07 -5.81 13.09
CA ARG A 269 2.56 -7.00 13.79
C ARG A 269 3.44 -7.52 14.93
N HIS A 270 4.51 -6.81 15.27
CA HIS A 270 5.39 -7.21 16.35
C HIS A 270 5.99 -6.03 17.11
N HIS A 271 5.98 -6.10 18.44
CA HIS A 271 6.39 -5.01 19.32
C HIS A 271 7.89 -4.81 19.43
N HIS A 272 8.71 -5.74 18.97
CA HIS A 272 10.17 -5.56 18.94
C HIS A 272 10.64 -5.35 17.50
N ARG A 273 11.82 -4.76 17.35
CA ARG A 273 12.53 -4.81 16.08
C ARG A 273 12.93 -6.23 15.75
N ILE A 274 13.01 -6.51 14.46
CA ILE A 274 13.44 -7.79 13.93
C ILE A 274 14.68 -7.59 13.07
N SER A 275 15.62 -8.53 13.14
CA SER A 275 16.91 -8.51 12.48
C SER A 275 16.98 -9.61 11.42
N TYR A 276 17.66 -9.33 10.31
CA TYR A 276 17.84 -10.30 9.23
C TYR A 276 18.87 -11.36 9.60
N ILE A 277 18.56 -12.61 9.28
CA ILE A 277 19.49 -13.74 9.33
C ILE A 277 19.49 -14.48 7.99
N SER A 278 20.67 -14.95 7.55
CA SER A 278 20.82 -15.61 6.25
C SER A 278 20.25 -17.02 6.19
N SER A 279 20.15 -17.69 7.34
CA SER A 279 19.64 -19.05 7.49
C SER A 279 19.22 -19.27 8.93
N LEU A 280 18.13 -20.00 9.15
CA LEU A 280 17.64 -20.32 10.47
C LEU A 280 18.31 -21.59 11.03
N PRO A 281 18.39 -21.73 12.37
CA PRO A 281 18.74 -22.99 13.00
C PRO A 281 17.79 -24.12 12.58
N SER A 282 18.24 -25.36 12.70
CA SER A 282 17.40 -26.53 12.44
C SER A 282 16.18 -26.53 13.35
N GLY A 283 14.99 -26.55 12.76
CA GLY A 283 13.71 -26.48 13.47
C GLY A 283 12.55 -26.31 12.51
N GLU A 284 11.33 -26.45 13.04
CA GLU A 284 10.12 -26.07 12.31
C GLU A 284 9.76 -24.63 12.67
N TRP A 285 9.77 -23.75 11.67
CA TRP A 285 9.51 -22.33 11.86
C TRP A 285 8.23 -21.93 11.12
N VAL A 286 7.41 -21.11 11.76
CA VAL A 286 6.18 -20.56 11.18
C VAL A 286 6.28 -19.05 11.13
N CYS A 287 5.98 -18.47 9.97
CA CYS A 287 6.06 -17.04 9.76
C CYS A 287 5.03 -16.29 10.61
N GLY A 288 5.48 -15.30 11.39
CA GLY A 288 4.65 -14.44 12.23
C GLY A 288 3.69 -13.52 11.47
N VAL A 289 3.77 -13.47 10.13
CA VAL A 289 2.90 -12.65 9.27
C VAL A 289 1.96 -13.54 8.46
N CYS A 290 2.49 -14.40 7.56
CA CYS A 290 1.66 -15.23 6.67
C CYS A 290 1.26 -16.57 7.28
N ARG A 291 1.80 -16.92 8.46
CA ARG A 291 1.54 -18.19 9.18
C ARG A 291 1.89 -19.47 8.40
N ARG A 292 2.66 -19.34 7.31
CA ARG A 292 3.20 -20.48 6.54
C ARG A 292 4.56 -20.92 7.09
N ARG A 293 4.91 -22.18 6.81
CA ARG A 293 6.23 -22.74 7.15
C ARG A 293 7.35 -21.95 6.46
N ILE A 294 8.45 -21.76 7.18
CA ILE A 294 9.67 -21.13 6.65
C ILE A 294 10.67 -22.24 6.33
N ASP A 295 11.23 -22.21 5.13
CA ASP A 295 12.41 -23.00 4.80
C ASP A 295 13.65 -22.31 5.39
N GLY A 296 14.18 -22.89 6.48
CA GLY A 296 15.32 -22.34 7.22
C GLY A 296 16.63 -22.30 6.44
N LYS A 297 16.70 -22.87 5.23
CA LYS A 297 17.87 -22.76 4.34
C LYS A 297 18.02 -21.36 3.73
N TYR A 298 16.98 -20.53 3.79
CA TYR A 298 16.95 -19.20 3.21
C TYR A 298 16.80 -18.12 4.28
N GLY A 299 17.04 -16.87 3.87
CA GLY A 299 17.00 -15.74 4.77
C GLY A 299 15.62 -15.44 5.33
N ALA A 300 15.59 -15.00 6.58
CA ALA A 300 14.41 -14.60 7.33
C ALA A 300 14.72 -13.42 8.25
N TYR A 301 13.69 -12.84 8.86
CA TYR A 301 13.85 -11.91 9.98
C TYR A 301 13.47 -12.61 11.28
N ILE A 302 14.24 -12.38 12.34
CA ILE A 302 14.04 -12.93 13.68
C ILE A 302 13.89 -11.81 14.69
N CYS A 303 13.18 -12.09 15.77
CA CYS A 303 13.21 -11.24 16.95
C CYS A 303 14.20 -11.81 17.97
N ASP A 304 15.18 -11.01 18.39
CA ASP A 304 16.14 -11.43 19.42
C ASP A 304 15.50 -11.49 20.82
N ASN A 305 14.41 -10.73 21.04
CA ASN A 305 13.67 -10.67 22.31
C ASN A 305 12.59 -11.77 22.41
N CYS A 306 12.11 -12.29 21.28
CA CYS A 306 11.05 -13.31 21.22
C CYS A 306 11.59 -14.51 20.43
N GLY A 307 12.17 -15.48 21.14
CA GLY A 307 13.00 -16.55 20.55
C GLY A 307 12.31 -17.47 19.54
N ASP A 308 10.99 -17.40 19.39
CA ASP A 308 10.19 -18.14 18.41
C ASP A 308 9.57 -17.27 17.30
N TYR A 309 9.75 -15.94 17.35
CA TYR A 309 9.15 -15.03 16.38
C TYR A 309 10.04 -14.85 15.15
N VAL A 310 9.63 -15.45 14.05
CA VAL A 310 10.35 -15.44 12.77
C VAL A 310 9.41 -15.03 11.64
N VAL A 311 9.90 -14.28 10.66
CA VAL A 311 9.12 -13.78 9.52
C VAL A 311 9.89 -14.01 8.22
N HIS A 312 9.20 -14.47 7.16
CA HIS A 312 9.82 -14.54 5.83
C HIS A 312 10.33 -13.16 5.40
N SER A 313 11.48 -13.11 4.73
CA SER A 313 12.06 -11.84 4.26
C SER A 313 11.14 -10.99 3.38
N ARG A 314 10.21 -11.60 2.63
CA ARG A 314 9.21 -10.83 1.85
C ARG A 314 8.03 -10.41 2.68
N CYS A 315 7.52 -11.27 3.56
CA CYS A 315 6.42 -10.89 4.45
C CYS A 315 6.80 -9.71 5.35
N ALA A 316 8.04 -9.67 5.84
CA ALA A 316 8.53 -8.60 6.68
C ALA A 316 8.68 -7.26 5.94
N LEU A 317 8.89 -7.28 4.62
CA LEU A 317 9.15 -6.09 3.79
C LEU A 317 7.94 -5.68 2.94
N ARG A 318 6.78 -6.28 3.19
CA ARG A 318 5.52 -5.85 2.60
C ARG A 318 5.19 -4.42 3.06
N LYS A 319 4.70 -3.59 2.16
CA LYS A 319 4.48 -2.14 2.42
C LYS A 319 3.38 -1.87 3.45
N ASP A 320 2.42 -2.78 3.59
CA ASP A 320 1.38 -2.76 4.62
C ASP A 320 1.88 -3.25 5.99
N VAL A 321 3.06 -3.89 6.03
CA VAL A 321 3.66 -4.47 7.24
C VAL A 321 4.83 -3.64 7.76
N CYS A 322 5.63 -3.03 6.86
CA CYS A 322 6.85 -2.30 7.20
C CYS A 322 7.01 -1.07 6.32
N ASP A 323 7.59 0.00 6.89
CA ASP A 323 7.95 1.22 6.16
C ASP A 323 9.26 1.10 5.35
N GLY A 324 9.98 -0.01 5.53
CA GLY A 324 11.21 -0.36 4.81
C GLY A 324 12.44 0.43 5.24
N LYS A 325 12.40 1.16 6.35
CA LYS A 325 13.55 1.93 6.86
C LYS A 325 14.56 1.00 7.54
N GLU A 326 15.85 1.25 7.31
CA GLU A 326 16.94 0.62 8.06
C GLU A 326 17.05 1.27 9.45
N LEU A 327 16.93 0.45 10.50
CA LEU A 327 16.91 0.91 11.90
C LEU A 327 18.19 0.51 12.67
N GLU A 328 19.19 -0.04 11.99
CA GLU A 328 20.51 -0.30 12.57
C GLU A 328 21.12 1.00 13.13
N GLY A 329 21.44 1.01 14.42
CA GLY A 329 22.00 2.17 15.12
C GLY A 329 21.01 3.30 15.45
N VAL A 330 19.73 3.16 15.09
CA VAL A 330 18.67 4.13 15.44
C VAL A 330 18.12 3.77 16.84
N PRO A 331 17.92 4.70 17.78
CA PRO A 331 17.25 4.40 19.05
C PRO A 331 15.82 3.88 18.83
N GLU A 332 15.34 2.97 19.68
CA GLU A 332 13.96 2.47 19.60
C GLU A 332 12.98 3.44 20.30
N ASP A 333 11.84 3.70 19.65
CA ASP A 333 10.75 4.51 20.20
C ASP A 333 9.87 3.60 21.05
N ASP A 334 10.06 3.67 22.36
CA ASP A 334 9.43 2.80 23.34
C ASP A 334 8.11 3.40 23.83
N ILE A 335 7.00 2.95 23.25
CA ILE A 335 5.65 3.38 23.65
C ILE A 335 5.30 3.03 25.10
N THR A 336 6.05 2.13 25.77
CA THR A 336 5.80 1.82 27.19
C THR A 336 6.23 2.96 28.12
N GLN A 337 6.97 3.94 27.60
CA GLN A 337 7.36 5.16 28.30
C GLN A 337 6.44 6.34 28.00
N ASP A 338 5.41 6.17 27.17
CA ASP A 338 4.44 7.22 26.92
C ASP A 338 3.62 7.51 28.19
N ASP A 339 3.24 8.77 28.37
CA ASP A 339 2.37 9.20 29.48
C ASP A 339 1.04 8.42 29.47
N PRO A 340 0.49 8.09 30.65
CA PRO A 340 -0.81 7.42 30.74
C PRO A 340 -1.93 8.26 30.12
N PRO A 341 -3.04 7.64 29.72
CA PRO A 341 -4.17 8.37 29.12
C PRO A 341 -4.83 9.37 30.10
N PHE A 342 -4.64 9.20 31.40
CA PHE A 342 -5.16 10.12 32.39
C PHE A 342 -4.34 10.10 33.67
N ASP A 343 -4.43 11.20 34.42
CA ASP A 343 -3.94 11.28 35.79
C ASP A 343 -5.06 10.88 36.76
N VAL A 344 -4.75 10.04 37.74
CA VAL A 344 -5.69 9.68 38.80
C VAL A 344 -5.64 10.76 39.88
N ILE A 345 -6.73 11.52 40.03
CA ILE A 345 -6.83 12.61 41.00
C ILE A 345 -7.25 12.06 42.38
N SER A 346 -8.21 11.14 42.39
CA SER A 346 -8.66 10.40 43.57
C SER A 346 -9.34 9.09 43.15
N GLU A 347 -9.81 8.29 44.11
CA GLU A 347 -10.56 7.07 43.82
C GLU A 347 -11.75 7.35 42.89
N GLY A 348 -11.74 6.75 41.70
CA GLY A 348 -12.77 6.93 40.68
C GLY A 348 -12.83 8.33 40.05
N VAL A 349 -11.83 9.20 40.21
CA VAL A 349 -11.78 10.54 39.57
C VAL A 349 -10.48 10.69 38.80
N ILE A 350 -10.59 11.01 37.50
CA ILE A 350 -9.47 11.12 36.58
C ILE A 350 -9.47 12.48 35.86
N LEU A 351 -8.29 12.92 35.42
CA LEU A 351 -8.12 14.01 34.46
C LEU A 351 -7.57 13.43 33.16
N HIS A 352 -8.39 13.41 32.11
CA HIS A 352 -8.02 12.79 30.83
C HIS A 352 -7.27 13.77 29.93
N PHE A 353 -6.22 13.33 29.24
CA PHE A 353 -5.35 14.22 28.45
C PHE A 353 -6.02 14.97 27.29
N LEU A 354 -7.20 14.49 26.86
CA LEU A 354 -8.04 15.11 25.81
C LEU A 354 -9.27 15.83 26.37
N HIS A 355 -9.40 15.98 27.69
CA HIS A 355 -10.52 16.69 28.31
C HIS A 355 -10.09 17.37 29.62
N ASP A 356 -10.15 18.70 29.63
CA ASP A 356 -9.59 19.55 30.70
C ASP A 356 -10.45 19.64 31.98
N HIS A 357 -11.42 18.75 32.17
CA HIS A 357 -12.22 18.66 33.40
C HIS A 357 -12.07 17.29 34.05
N HIS A 358 -12.37 17.22 35.34
CA HIS A 358 -12.38 15.95 36.06
C HIS A 358 -13.55 15.06 35.62
N LEU A 359 -13.23 13.81 35.29
CA LEU A 359 -14.22 12.77 35.02
C LEU A 359 -14.33 11.83 36.21
N GLN A 360 -15.57 11.52 36.60
CA GLN A 360 -15.88 10.59 37.67
C GLN A 360 -16.38 9.26 37.09
N LEU A 361 -15.85 8.16 37.61
CA LEU A 361 -16.31 6.81 37.37
C LEU A 361 -17.73 6.66 37.93
N LYS A 362 -18.67 6.30 37.07
CA LYS A 362 -20.05 6.03 37.43
C LYS A 362 -20.43 4.64 36.90
N ALA A 363 -21.11 3.87 37.74
CA ALA A 363 -21.74 2.62 37.32
C ALA A 363 -23.12 2.96 36.78
N TYR A 364 -23.37 2.58 35.53
CA TYR A 364 -24.62 2.86 34.85
C TYR A 364 -25.41 1.56 34.68
N LEU A 365 -26.61 1.53 35.27
CA LEU A 365 -27.44 0.33 35.41
C LEU A 365 -28.62 0.27 34.42
N PHE A 366 -28.94 1.38 33.75
CA PHE A 366 -30.07 1.47 32.83
C PHE A 366 -29.70 2.35 31.64
N TYR A 367 -30.11 1.97 30.43
CA TYR A 367 -29.96 2.79 29.24
C TYR A 367 -30.81 4.07 29.33
N GLU A 368 -30.17 5.24 29.20
CA GLU A 368 -30.85 6.51 28.90
C GLU A 368 -30.64 6.83 27.42
N GLU A 369 -31.74 7.00 26.70
CA GLU A 369 -31.71 7.49 25.32
C GLU A 369 -30.94 8.82 25.26
N ASN A 370 -29.95 8.89 24.37
CA ASN A 370 -29.13 10.08 24.01
C ASN A 370 -27.79 10.30 24.73
N LYS A 371 -27.30 9.38 25.59
CA LYS A 371 -25.90 9.45 26.08
C LYS A 371 -24.95 8.68 25.18
N LEU A 372 -24.03 9.40 24.52
CA LEU A 372 -23.01 8.85 23.64
C LEU A 372 -21.62 9.05 24.24
N CYS A 373 -20.71 8.10 24.02
CA CYS A 373 -19.30 8.26 24.31
C CYS A 373 -18.65 9.22 23.30
N GLN A 374 -17.97 10.29 23.74
CA GLN A 374 -17.34 11.25 22.82
C GLN A 374 -16.17 10.66 22.02
N SER A 375 -15.55 9.59 22.51
CA SER A 375 -14.44 8.93 21.81
C SER A 375 -14.91 8.07 20.64
N CYS A 376 -15.89 7.18 20.85
CA CYS A 376 -16.33 6.20 19.84
C CYS A 376 -17.71 6.49 19.23
N LEU A 377 -18.41 7.51 19.73
CA LEU A 377 -19.78 7.92 19.36
C LEU A 377 -20.85 6.83 19.50
N LEU A 378 -20.57 5.75 20.25
CA LEU A 378 -21.56 4.72 20.54
C LEU A 378 -22.37 5.06 21.79
N PRO A 379 -23.63 4.61 21.86
CA PRO A 379 -24.44 4.75 23.06
C PRO A 379 -23.80 4.11 24.29
N ILE A 380 -24.03 4.73 25.44
CA ILE A 380 -23.76 4.14 26.74
C ILE A 380 -24.95 3.24 27.10
N TYR A 381 -24.70 1.95 27.24
CA TYR A 381 -25.71 0.98 27.67
C TYR A 381 -25.58 0.72 29.18
N GLU A 382 -24.93 -0.38 29.55
CA GLU A 382 -24.71 -0.81 30.92
C GLU A 382 -23.21 -0.95 31.19
N GLY A 383 -22.79 -0.65 32.41
CA GLY A 383 -21.41 -0.80 32.87
C GLY A 383 -20.78 0.49 33.38
N ASN A 384 -19.47 0.44 33.56
CA ASN A 384 -18.69 1.56 34.07
C ASN A 384 -18.40 2.58 32.96
N LEU A 385 -18.58 3.86 33.27
CA LEU A 385 -18.26 4.99 32.41
C LEU A 385 -17.55 6.08 33.21
N TYR A 386 -16.81 6.92 32.52
CA TYR A 386 -16.30 8.16 33.07
C TYR A 386 -17.16 9.30 32.56
N ALA A 387 -17.81 10.04 33.46
CA ALA A 387 -18.60 11.22 33.13
C ALA A 387 -17.96 12.46 33.75
N CYS A 388 -17.84 13.52 32.95
CA CYS A 388 -17.38 14.81 33.43
C CYS A 388 -18.33 15.36 34.51
N ILE A 389 -17.74 16.02 35.52
CA ILE A 389 -18.47 16.65 36.62
C ILE A 389 -19.06 18.01 36.17
N GLU A 390 -18.45 18.64 35.17
CA GLU A 390 -18.72 20.02 34.75
C GLU A 390 -19.53 20.13 33.45
N CYS A 391 -19.48 19.12 32.57
CA CYS A 391 -20.20 19.12 31.30
C CYS A 391 -20.69 17.71 30.89
N ASP A 392 -21.41 17.61 29.77
CA ASP A 392 -22.00 16.36 29.28
C ASP A 392 -21.01 15.41 28.59
N PHE A 393 -19.72 15.53 28.91
CA PHE A 393 -18.66 14.72 28.33
C PHE A 393 -18.59 13.34 29.01
N ILE A 394 -18.58 12.27 28.23
CA ILE A 394 -18.70 10.89 28.68
C ILE A 394 -17.75 9.97 27.87
N PHE A 395 -17.11 9.03 28.57
CA PHE A 395 -16.38 7.92 27.97
C PHE A 395 -16.89 6.57 28.45
N HIS A 396 -16.88 5.57 27.56
CA HIS A 396 -16.76 4.19 28.02
C HIS A 396 -15.44 4.02 28.80
N GLU A 397 -15.41 3.18 29.83
CA GLU A 397 -14.19 2.88 30.58
C GLU A 397 -13.03 2.46 29.64
N ALA A 398 -13.30 1.61 28.65
CA ALA A 398 -12.31 1.20 27.66
C ALA A 398 -11.80 2.36 26.78
N CYS A 399 -12.67 3.32 26.45
CA CYS A 399 -12.28 4.49 25.65
C CYS A 399 -11.42 5.46 26.46
N ALA A 400 -11.70 5.63 27.76
CA ALA A 400 -10.86 6.44 28.65
C ALA A 400 -9.46 5.82 28.86
N ASN A 401 -9.35 4.50 28.81
CA ASN A 401 -8.08 3.78 28.93
C ASN A 401 -7.33 3.63 27.59
N ALA A 402 -7.84 4.21 26.50
CA ALA A 402 -7.19 4.12 25.20
C ALA A 402 -5.81 4.82 25.25
N PRO A 403 -4.70 4.14 24.91
CA PRO A 403 -3.36 4.70 25.02
C PRO A 403 -3.15 5.90 24.09
N ARG A 404 -2.24 6.82 24.47
CA ARG A 404 -1.97 8.03 23.66
C ARG A 404 -1.36 7.70 22.30
N ARG A 405 -0.57 6.63 22.21
CA ARG A 405 0.01 6.14 20.96
C ARG A 405 -0.12 4.62 20.88
N ILE A 406 -0.30 4.10 19.67
CA ILE A 406 -0.37 2.66 19.41
C ILE A 406 0.48 2.28 18.22
N GLN A 407 1.01 1.06 18.28
CA GLN A 407 1.42 0.31 17.11
C GLN A 407 0.25 -0.60 16.70
N HIS A 408 -0.22 -0.49 15.46
CA HIS A 408 -1.42 -1.20 15.03
C HIS A 408 -1.13 -2.08 13.82
N ALA A 409 -1.65 -3.31 13.78
CA ALA A 409 -1.35 -4.29 12.72
C ALA A 409 -1.70 -3.80 11.30
N LEU A 410 -2.65 -2.88 11.17
CA LEU A 410 -3.09 -2.31 9.88
C LEU A 410 -2.15 -1.22 9.32
N HIS A 411 -1.18 -0.72 10.11
CA HIS A 411 -0.29 0.36 9.67
C HIS A 411 1.12 0.26 10.28
N PRO A 412 2.20 0.41 9.49
CA PRO A 412 3.57 0.24 10.00
C PRO A 412 4.06 1.33 10.96
N HIS A 413 3.51 2.55 10.89
CA HIS A 413 3.92 3.65 11.76
C HIS A 413 3.10 3.71 13.05
N LEU A 414 3.67 4.36 14.08
CA LEU A 414 2.96 4.66 15.31
C LEU A 414 1.84 5.68 15.07
N LEU A 415 0.65 5.37 15.57
CA LEU A 415 -0.51 6.23 15.49
C LEU A 415 -0.69 6.97 16.81
N THR A 416 -1.10 8.24 16.75
CA THR A 416 -1.33 9.08 17.94
C THR A 416 -2.81 9.39 18.07
N LEU A 417 -3.38 9.15 19.25
CA LEU A 417 -4.77 9.47 19.56
C LEU A 417 -4.98 10.99 19.62
N LYS A 418 -6.00 11.49 18.92
CA LYS A 418 -6.39 12.90 18.92
C LYS A 418 -7.89 13.07 19.09
N ALA A 419 -8.26 14.20 19.68
CA ALA A 419 -9.63 14.68 19.66
C ALA A 419 -9.83 15.54 18.41
N ASN A 420 -10.81 15.18 17.58
CA ASN A 420 -11.15 15.98 16.40
C ASN A 420 -12.05 17.15 16.84
N SER A 421 -11.43 18.28 17.22
CA SER A 421 -12.15 19.53 17.59
C SER A 421 -11.90 20.68 16.61
N GLY A 422 -11.32 20.41 15.43
CA GLY A 422 -10.68 21.43 14.60
C GLY A 422 -11.32 21.82 13.25
N TYR A 423 -12.44 21.24 12.82
CA TYR A 423 -13.03 21.54 11.49
C TYR A 423 -14.50 21.94 11.54
N SER A 424 -14.91 22.81 10.62
CA SER A 424 -16.28 23.29 10.39
C SER A 424 -17.31 22.19 10.02
N TYR A 425 -16.87 20.94 9.83
CA TYR A 425 -17.71 19.76 9.54
C TYR A 425 -17.32 18.45 10.28
N GLY A 426 -16.54 18.50 11.38
CA GLY A 426 -16.47 17.48 12.46
C GLY A 426 -16.39 15.96 12.17
N ALA A 427 -16.07 15.48 10.97
CA ALA A 427 -16.02 14.04 10.64
C ALA A 427 -14.76 13.66 9.83
N PHE A 428 -14.31 12.40 9.95
CA PHE A 428 -13.23 11.78 9.18
C PHE A 428 -13.65 10.39 8.70
N GLU A 429 -13.10 9.89 7.59
CA GLU A 429 -13.32 8.51 7.13
C GLU A 429 -12.23 7.60 7.73
N CYS A 430 -12.63 6.52 8.39
CA CYS A 430 -11.68 5.54 8.93
C CYS A 430 -11.09 4.65 7.84
N ASP A 431 -9.76 4.56 7.72
CA ASP A 431 -9.08 3.74 6.70
C ASP A 431 -9.34 2.23 6.82
N ALA A 432 -9.71 1.76 8.02
CA ALA A 432 -9.98 0.35 8.25
C ALA A 432 -11.41 -0.06 7.89
N CYS A 433 -12.41 0.75 8.28
CA CYS A 433 -13.82 0.41 8.11
C CYS A 433 -14.56 1.21 7.01
N VAL A 434 -13.92 2.26 6.47
CA VAL A 434 -14.46 3.17 5.45
C VAL A 434 -15.77 3.83 5.92
N ARG A 435 -15.90 4.09 7.23
CA ARG A 435 -17.05 4.78 7.81
C ARG A 435 -16.65 6.19 8.23
N ASP A 436 -17.55 7.13 7.99
CA ASP A 436 -17.45 8.48 8.53
C ASP A 436 -17.66 8.44 10.05
N CYS A 437 -16.67 8.95 10.78
CA CYS A 437 -16.61 9.00 12.23
C CYS A 437 -16.42 10.44 12.68
N GLY A 438 -17.19 10.89 13.67
CA GLY A 438 -17.02 12.22 14.30
C GLY A 438 -16.38 12.16 15.70
N GLY A 439 -15.88 10.98 16.09
CA GLY A 439 -15.27 10.74 17.39
C GLY A 439 -13.78 11.06 17.39
N PHE A 440 -13.07 10.43 18.30
CA PHE A 440 -11.61 10.49 18.35
C PHE A 440 -11.00 9.53 17.35
N ASP A 441 -9.76 9.80 16.97
CA ASP A 441 -9.05 9.03 15.97
C ASP A 441 -7.55 8.89 16.27
N TYR A 442 -7.00 7.79 15.79
CA TYR A 442 -5.57 7.51 15.82
C TYR A 442 -4.99 7.91 14.46
N GLN A 443 -4.19 8.97 14.47
CA GLN A 443 -3.61 9.55 13.26
C GLN A 443 -2.14 9.21 13.11
N CYS A 444 -1.72 8.89 11.89
CA CYS A 444 -0.31 8.82 11.54
C CYS A 444 0.25 10.22 11.24
N LYS A 445 1.47 10.52 11.72
CA LYS A 445 2.15 11.80 11.39
C LYS A 445 2.82 11.78 10.02
N GLU A 446 3.18 10.60 9.52
CA GLU A 446 3.95 10.42 8.27
C GLU A 446 3.06 10.10 7.07
N CYS A 447 1.90 9.49 7.31
CA CYS A 447 0.96 9.03 6.30
C CYS A 447 -0.42 9.66 6.53
N LYS A 448 -1.21 9.79 5.46
CA LYS A 448 -2.65 10.04 5.59
C LYS A 448 -3.31 8.72 5.94
N PHE A 449 -3.26 8.36 7.23
CA PHE A 449 -3.86 7.16 7.77
C PHE A 449 -4.51 7.50 9.11
N ASP A 450 -5.83 7.37 9.15
CA ASP A 450 -6.71 7.73 10.26
C ASP A 450 -7.55 6.51 10.64
N LEU A 451 -7.47 6.14 11.92
CA LEU A 451 -8.11 4.94 12.45
C LEU A 451 -9.04 5.31 13.59
N ASP A 452 -10.34 5.00 13.45
CA ASP A 452 -11.29 5.23 14.54
C ASP A 452 -10.95 4.37 15.78
N VAL A 453 -11.36 4.84 16.97
CA VAL A 453 -11.04 4.16 18.25
C VAL A 453 -11.50 2.70 18.31
N ARG A 454 -12.59 2.34 17.60
CA ARG A 454 -13.07 0.95 17.58
C ARG A 454 -12.18 0.09 16.71
N CYS A 455 -11.83 0.56 15.52
CA CYS A 455 -10.90 -0.13 14.65
C CYS A 455 -9.50 -0.20 15.26
N ALA A 456 -9.11 0.76 16.09
CA ALA A 456 -7.87 0.73 16.87
C ALA A 456 -7.89 -0.28 18.03
N SER A 457 -9.08 -0.65 18.53
CA SER A 457 -9.23 -1.69 19.57
C SER A 457 -9.11 -3.11 19.03
N ILE A 458 -9.05 -3.27 17.71
CA ILE A 458 -8.83 -4.54 17.02
C ILE A 458 -7.42 -5.04 17.36
N SER A 459 -7.34 -6.26 17.86
CA SER A 459 -6.07 -6.89 18.25
C SER A 459 -5.71 -8.07 17.35
N GLU A 460 -4.42 -8.34 17.23
CA GLU A 460 -3.91 -9.55 16.62
C GLU A 460 -2.97 -10.26 17.60
N PRO A 461 -3.20 -11.54 17.93
CA PRO A 461 -4.31 -12.38 17.49
C PRO A 461 -5.66 -11.99 18.15
N PHE A 462 -6.76 -12.26 17.45
CA PHE A 462 -8.11 -12.09 17.98
C PHE A 462 -8.68 -13.42 18.48
N VAL A 463 -9.13 -13.44 19.73
CA VAL A 463 -9.77 -14.62 20.34
C VAL A 463 -11.27 -14.50 20.18
N TYR A 464 -11.83 -15.20 19.19
CA TYR A 464 -13.27 -15.23 18.97
C TYR A 464 -13.92 -16.33 19.81
N LYS A 465 -14.85 -16.00 20.71
CA LYS A 465 -15.52 -17.01 21.56
C LYS A 465 -16.23 -18.13 20.77
N GLY A 466 -16.61 -17.88 19.52
CA GLY A 466 -17.21 -18.88 18.64
C GLY A 466 -16.21 -19.74 17.87
N HIS A 467 -14.91 -19.61 18.13
CA HIS A 467 -13.86 -20.36 17.46
C HIS A 467 -12.63 -20.60 18.36
N GLU A 468 -12.13 -21.83 18.42
CA GLU A 468 -11.09 -22.22 19.39
C GLU A 468 -9.70 -21.66 19.08
N HIS A 469 -9.36 -21.45 17.80
CA HIS A 469 -8.04 -20.95 17.41
C HIS A 469 -8.00 -19.42 17.38
N PRO A 470 -6.82 -18.82 17.63
CA PRO A 470 -6.65 -17.39 17.43
C PRO A 470 -6.79 -17.02 15.94
N LEU A 471 -7.48 -15.91 15.69
CA LEU A 471 -7.66 -15.36 14.34
C LEU A 471 -6.64 -14.26 14.06
N PHE A 472 -6.20 -14.18 12.81
CA PHE A 472 -5.20 -13.21 12.35
C PHE A 472 -5.78 -12.33 11.24
N LEU A 473 -5.33 -11.08 11.17
CA LEU A 473 -5.78 -10.14 10.14
C LEU A 473 -5.19 -10.51 8.78
N SER A 474 -6.02 -10.58 7.74
CA SER A 474 -5.57 -10.59 6.34
C SER A 474 -5.48 -9.16 5.82
N LEU A 475 -4.31 -8.77 5.30
CA LEU A 475 -4.05 -7.44 4.74
C LEU A 475 -3.89 -7.44 3.22
N ASP A 476 -3.76 -8.61 2.60
CA ASP A 476 -3.73 -8.72 1.14
C ASP A 476 -4.99 -9.44 0.63
N PRO A 477 -5.86 -8.75 -0.11
CA PRO A 477 -7.00 -9.40 -0.77
C PRO A 477 -6.59 -10.35 -1.91
N GLU A 478 -5.37 -10.23 -2.44
CA GLU A 478 -4.86 -11.09 -3.51
C GLU A 478 -4.17 -12.36 -2.96
N GLU A 479 -3.67 -12.34 -1.72
CA GLU A 479 -3.14 -13.55 -1.07
C GLU A 479 -4.26 -14.32 -0.35
N LYS A 480 -4.71 -15.42 -0.97
CA LYS A 480 -5.65 -16.32 -0.31
C LYS A 480 -4.97 -17.01 0.89
N PRO A 481 -5.58 -16.96 2.09
CA PRO A 481 -5.07 -17.69 3.24
C PRO A 481 -5.08 -19.20 2.96
N THR A 482 -3.97 -19.85 3.29
CA THR A 482 -3.81 -21.30 3.13
C THR A 482 -3.93 -21.96 4.49
N CYS A 483 -4.81 -22.95 4.60
CA CYS A 483 -5.14 -23.63 5.84
C CYS A 483 -4.34 -24.93 6.00
N HIS A 484 -3.87 -25.24 7.21
CA HIS A 484 -3.05 -26.43 7.48
C HIS A 484 -3.77 -27.76 7.23
N LEU A 485 -5.08 -27.81 7.51
CA LEU A 485 -5.91 -29.00 7.29
C LEU A 485 -6.26 -29.18 5.81
N CYS A 486 -6.54 -28.09 5.10
CA CYS A 486 -6.92 -28.12 3.70
C CYS A 486 -5.72 -28.18 2.77
N LYS A 487 -4.64 -28.92 3.14
CA LYS A 487 -3.44 -29.10 2.31
C LYS A 487 -3.88 -29.21 0.85
N SER A 488 -3.52 -28.21 0.05
CA SER A 488 -3.92 -28.08 -1.34
C SER A 488 -3.38 -29.30 -2.11
N GLU A 489 -4.18 -30.35 -2.23
CA GLU A 489 -3.88 -31.46 -3.13
C GLU A 489 -4.26 -31.05 -4.54
N PHE A 490 -3.27 -31.11 -5.43
CA PHE A 490 -3.43 -30.91 -6.86
C PHE A 490 -4.29 -32.02 -7.45
N LEU A 491 -5.58 -31.74 -7.63
CA LEU A 491 -6.47 -32.52 -8.48
C LEU A 491 -7.19 -31.53 -9.42
N TRP A 492 -6.79 -31.52 -10.70
CA TRP A 492 -7.50 -30.90 -11.83
C TRP A 492 -7.51 -29.36 -11.96
N GLY A 493 -6.43 -28.67 -11.59
CA GLY A 493 -6.10 -27.37 -12.21
C GLY A 493 -6.87 -26.13 -11.73
N GLU A 494 -7.54 -26.18 -10.58
CA GLU A 494 -7.98 -24.96 -9.86
C GLU A 494 -7.56 -25.03 -8.38
N GLU A 495 -6.94 -23.94 -7.90
CA GLU A 495 -6.31 -23.82 -6.58
C GLU A 495 -7.22 -22.98 -5.68
N VAL A 496 -8.00 -23.59 -4.77
CA VAL A 496 -8.75 -22.81 -3.77
C VAL A 496 -8.95 -23.59 -2.46
N CYS A 497 -8.44 -23.05 -1.35
CA CYS A 497 -9.14 -23.21 -0.07
C CYS A 497 -10.43 -22.38 -0.20
N GLY A 498 -11.50 -23.00 -0.72
CA GLY A 498 -12.71 -22.36 -1.25
C GLY A 498 -13.62 -21.65 -0.25
N LYS A 499 -13.11 -21.05 0.82
CA LYS A 499 -13.92 -20.25 1.75
C LYS A 499 -13.75 -18.76 1.47
N ASP A 500 -14.55 -18.26 0.53
CA ASP A 500 -14.66 -16.82 0.23
C ASP A 500 -15.83 -16.17 1.01
N TRP A 501 -16.25 -16.73 2.16
CA TRP A 501 -17.38 -16.22 2.95
C TRP A 501 -17.02 -15.94 4.41
N CYS A 502 -17.79 -15.07 5.06
CA CYS A 502 -17.70 -14.80 6.49
C CYS A 502 -18.55 -15.79 7.31
N GLU A 503 -17.98 -16.44 8.33
CA GLU A 503 -18.71 -17.41 9.18
C GLU A 503 -19.76 -16.74 10.11
N ILE A 504 -19.76 -15.40 10.24
CA ILE A 504 -20.78 -14.68 11.01
C ILE A 504 -21.99 -14.35 10.15
N CYS A 505 -21.77 -13.76 8.97
CA CYS A 505 -22.86 -13.22 8.14
C CYS A 505 -23.13 -14.02 6.87
N GLU A 506 -22.31 -15.02 6.55
CA GLU A 506 -22.41 -15.89 5.37
C GLU A 506 -22.43 -15.15 4.02
N ARG A 507 -21.96 -13.92 4.02
CA ARG A 507 -21.74 -13.12 2.81
C ARG A 507 -20.31 -13.32 2.33
N ASN A 508 -20.09 -12.99 1.06
CA ASN A 508 -18.76 -13.06 0.47
C ASN A 508 -17.80 -12.09 1.18
N LEU A 509 -16.52 -12.44 1.32
CA LEU A 509 -15.51 -11.55 1.90
C LEU A 509 -15.36 -10.23 1.13
N GLY A 510 -15.71 -10.22 -0.16
CA GLY A 510 -15.77 -9.03 -0.99
C GLY A 510 -17.06 -8.22 -0.89
N ASP A 511 -18.07 -8.66 -0.13
CA ASP A 511 -19.37 -7.98 0.00
C ASP A 511 -19.34 -6.78 0.97
N THR A 512 -18.17 -6.42 1.50
CA THR A 512 -17.99 -5.26 2.36
C THR A 512 -17.13 -4.20 1.66
N SER A 513 -17.28 -2.94 2.06
CA SER A 513 -16.41 -1.86 1.58
C SER A 513 -14.94 -2.11 1.94
N THR A 514 -14.70 -2.91 2.98
CA THR A 514 -13.37 -3.26 3.48
C THR A 514 -12.91 -4.58 2.87
N LYS A 515 -11.66 -4.64 2.41
CA LYS A 515 -11.05 -5.91 2.00
C LYS A 515 -10.36 -6.64 3.16
N LEU A 516 -10.68 -6.24 4.40
CA LEU A 516 -10.03 -6.69 5.61
C LEU A 516 -10.90 -7.71 6.35
N PHE A 517 -10.32 -8.87 6.66
CA PHE A 517 -11.00 -9.94 7.37
C PHE A 517 -10.01 -10.68 8.27
N TYR A 518 -10.56 -11.31 9.31
CA TYR A 518 -9.85 -12.23 10.16
C TYR A 518 -9.89 -13.64 9.60
N TRP A 519 -8.81 -14.39 9.78
CA TRP A 519 -8.72 -15.77 9.33
C TRP A 519 -7.97 -16.67 10.31
N CYS A 520 -8.31 -17.95 10.30
CA CYS A 520 -7.70 -19.01 11.10
C CYS A 520 -6.88 -19.92 10.19
N ASN A 521 -5.62 -20.16 10.57
CA ASN A 521 -4.72 -21.04 9.82
C ASN A 521 -4.99 -22.54 10.06
N ASP A 522 -5.51 -22.88 11.23
CA ASP A 522 -5.75 -24.27 11.61
C ASP A 522 -7.04 -24.84 11.01
N CYS A 523 -8.01 -24.00 10.69
CA CYS A 523 -9.41 -24.40 10.48
C CYS A 523 -10.14 -23.63 9.37
N CYS A 524 -9.45 -22.67 8.74
CA CYS A 524 -9.94 -21.85 7.63
C CYS A 524 -11.22 -21.06 7.94
N THR A 525 -11.51 -20.79 9.22
CA THR A 525 -12.54 -19.84 9.64
C THR A 525 -12.15 -18.43 9.20
N THR A 526 -13.07 -17.73 8.55
CA THR A 526 -12.90 -16.36 8.05
C THR A 526 -14.03 -15.47 8.55
N LEU A 527 -13.73 -14.26 9.02
CA LEU A 527 -14.71 -13.33 9.61
C LEU A 527 -14.45 -11.91 9.11
N HIS A 528 -15.47 -11.17 8.65
CA HIS A 528 -15.31 -9.74 8.39
C HIS A 528 -14.95 -9.00 9.67
N ILE A 529 -14.09 -7.99 9.57
CA ILE A 529 -13.83 -7.07 10.68
C ILE A 529 -15.13 -6.42 11.17
N GLU A 530 -15.96 -5.94 10.25
CA GLU A 530 -17.26 -5.34 10.58
C GLU A 530 -18.23 -6.30 11.29
N CYS A 531 -18.12 -7.61 11.02
CA CYS A 531 -18.97 -8.61 11.66
C CYS A 531 -18.51 -8.91 13.09
N LEU A 532 -17.20 -8.79 13.36
CA LEU A 532 -16.64 -8.90 14.71
C LEU A 532 -16.89 -7.64 15.55
N LEU A 533 -16.76 -6.47 14.94
CA LEU A 533 -17.13 -5.21 15.55
C LEU A 533 -18.67 -5.07 15.69
N GLY A 534 -19.45 -5.82 14.91
CA GLY A 534 -20.90 -5.71 14.82
C GLY A 534 -21.36 -4.46 14.06
N GLU A 535 -22.51 -4.57 13.38
CA GLU A 535 -23.35 -3.39 13.11
C GLU A 535 -23.93 -2.84 14.44
N ASP A 536 -24.18 -3.73 15.43
CA ASP A 536 -24.75 -3.42 16.75
C ASP A 536 -24.04 -4.23 17.88
N PRO A 537 -22.83 -3.83 18.34
CA PRO A 537 -21.93 -4.63 19.22
C PRO A 537 -22.46 -5.04 20.61
N TYR A 538 -23.56 -4.46 21.10
CA TYR A 538 -24.01 -4.64 22.48
C TYR A 538 -25.32 -5.41 22.62
N LEU A 539 -25.78 -6.04 21.54
CA LEU A 539 -27.01 -6.82 21.50
C LEU A 539 -26.73 -8.30 21.79
N MET A 540 -26.92 -8.70 23.05
CA MET A 540 -26.69 -10.06 23.55
C MET A 540 -27.94 -10.95 23.46
N PRO A 541 -27.78 -12.26 23.17
CA PRO A 541 -28.84 -13.25 23.33
C PRO A 541 -29.52 -13.17 24.70
N GLY A 542 -30.84 -13.13 24.72
CA GLY A 542 -31.67 -13.05 25.93
C GLY A 542 -32.06 -11.63 26.35
N GLN A 543 -31.45 -10.58 25.77
CA GLN A 543 -31.85 -9.19 26.04
C GLN A 543 -33.22 -8.87 25.45
N VAL A 544 -34.01 -8.07 26.19
CA VAL A 544 -35.32 -7.56 25.79
C VAL A 544 -35.25 -6.03 25.81
N PHE A 545 -35.68 -5.39 24.73
CA PHE A 545 -35.74 -3.93 24.63
C PHE A 545 -37.01 -3.49 23.87
N LYS A 546 -37.37 -2.21 23.96
CA LYS A 546 -38.59 -1.69 23.34
C LYS A 546 -38.33 -1.09 21.95
N ILE A 547 -39.17 -1.43 20.98
CA ILE A 547 -39.30 -0.73 19.69
C ILE A 547 -40.70 -0.12 19.64
N GLY A 548 -40.81 1.21 19.80
CA GLY A 548 -42.10 1.86 20.00
C GLY A 548 -42.72 1.45 21.35
N GLU A 549 -43.97 0.98 21.36
CA GLU A 549 -44.64 0.46 22.57
C GLU A 549 -44.43 -1.04 22.80
N LYS A 550 -43.62 -1.72 21.97
CA LYS A 550 -43.55 -3.18 21.91
C LYS A 550 -42.21 -3.73 22.38
N ASP A 551 -42.25 -4.80 23.17
CA ASP A 551 -41.05 -5.51 23.63
C ASP A 551 -40.52 -6.47 22.55
N VAL A 552 -39.21 -6.41 22.31
CA VAL A 552 -38.48 -7.24 21.35
C VAL A 552 -37.33 -7.91 22.07
N GLN A 553 -37.31 -9.25 22.02
CA GLN A 553 -36.28 -10.09 22.59
C GLN A 553 -35.28 -10.56 21.52
N ILE A 554 -34.00 -10.56 21.85
CA ILE A 554 -32.97 -11.19 21.02
C ILE A 554 -32.86 -12.66 21.40
N LEU A 555 -33.10 -13.56 20.46
CA LEU A 555 -32.91 -15.00 20.67
C LEU A 555 -31.48 -15.40 20.32
N GLY A 556 -30.90 -16.29 21.14
CA GLY A 556 -29.61 -16.90 20.86
C GLY A 556 -29.67 -17.87 19.68
N LYS A 557 -28.53 -18.11 19.04
CA LYS A 557 -28.41 -19.12 17.98
C LYS A 557 -28.77 -20.50 18.56
N SER A 558 -29.87 -21.11 18.09
CA SER A 558 -30.17 -22.51 18.33
C SER A 558 -29.81 -23.34 17.08
N ASN A 559 -29.25 -24.53 17.28
CA ASN A 559 -28.72 -25.40 16.21
C ASN A 559 -29.81 -26.09 15.36
N LEU A 560 -31.01 -25.51 15.26
CA LEU A 560 -32.15 -26.07 14.53
C LEU A 560 -32.68 -25.02 13.55
N SER A 561 -32.60 -25.34 12.25
CA SER A 561 -33.16 -24.63 11.07
C SER A 561 -33.40 -23.12 11.23
N ARG A 562 -32.55 -22.32 10.56
CA ARG A 562 -32.63 -20.85 10.51
C ARG A 562 -34.07 -20.39 10.17
N PRO A 563 -34.75 -19.63 11.06
CA PRO A 563 -36.08 -19.14 10.77
C PRO A 563 -36.04 -18.10 9.64
N PHE A 564 -37.12 -17.99 8.88
CA PHE A 564 -37.26 -16.94 7.86
C PHE A 564 -37.68 -15.62 8.50
N CYS A 565 -37.04 -14.53 8.09
CA CYS A 565 -37.39 -13.19 8.54
C CYS A 565 -38.75 -12.77 7.98
N ASN A 566 -39.66 -12.34 8.84
CA ASN A 566 -40.99 -11.86 8.48
C ASN A 566 -40.98 -10.63 7.57
N SER A 567 -39.87 -9.86 7.53
CA SER A 567 -39.72 -8.61 6.74
C SER A 567 -39.19 -8.90 5.35
N CYS A 568 -37.92 -9.32 5.25
CA CYS A 568 -37.24 -9.56 3.97
C CYS A 568 -37.48 -10.95 3.38
N LYS A 569 -38.16 -11.85 4.11
CA LYS A 569 -38.45 -13.24 3.71
C LYS A 569 -37.23 -14.13 3.46
N ASN A 570 -36.04 -13.67 3.84
CA ASN A 570 -34.81 -14.46 3.77
C ASN A 570 -34.56 -15.23 5.08
N PRO A 571 -33.81 -16.34 5.08
CA PRO A 571 -33.34 -16.99 6.30
C PRO A 571 -32.56 -16.02 7.19
N CYS A 572 -32.80 -16.01 8.50
CA CYS A 572 -32.07 -15.17 9.44
C CYS A 572 -30.63 -15.67 9.61
N GLN A 573 -29.66 -14.81 9.29
CA GLN A 573 -28.22 -15.13 9.38
C GLN A 573 -27.54 -14.50 10.62
N GLY A 574 -28.10 -13.42 11.17
CA GLY A 574 -27.58 -12.72 12.34
C GLY A 574 -28.36 -12.99 13.64
N ASN A 575 -28.29 -12.05 14.58
CA ASN A 575 -29.13 -12.06 15.79
C ASN A 575 -30.61 -12.14 15.40
N ILE A 576 -31.36 -13.02 16.06
CA ILE A 576 -32.78 -13.24 15.78
C ILE A 576 -33.57 -12.30 16.70
N PHE A 577 -34.28 -11.36 16.11
CA PHE A 577 -35.12 -10.42 16.84
C PHE A 577 -36.56 -10.96 16.87
N PHE A 578 -37.10 -11.18 18.06
CA PHE A 578 -38.43 -11.73 18.28
C PHE A 578 -39.31 -10.75 19.06
N GLY A 579 -40.40 -10.31 18.46
CA GLY A 579 -41.40 -9.45 19.11
C GLY A 579 -42.74 -9.55 18.39
N ASP A 580 -43.85 -9.52 19.14
CA ASP A 580 -45.21 -9.65 18.59
C ASP A 580 -45.43 -10.92 17.72
N ASN A 581 -44.87 -12.07 18.14
CA ASN A 581 -44.90 -13.34 17.36
C ASN A 581 -44.25 -13.26 15.97
N ARG A 582 -43.41 -12.25 15.71
CA ARG A 582 -42.68 -12.10 14.44
C ARG A 582 -41.18 -12.21 14.65
N ILE A 583 -40.51 -12.82 13.68
CA ILE A 583 -39.06 -13.01 13.65
C ILE A 583 -38.46 -12.05 12.62
N THR A 584 -37.38 -11.33 12.95
CA THR A 584 -36.64 -10.52 12.00
C THR A 584 -35.14 -10.77 12.05
N CYS A 585 -34.46 -10.59 10.91
CA CYS A 585 -33.03 -10.91 10.75
C CYS A 585 -32.09 -9.74 11.00
N SER A 586 -32.61 -8.53 11.22
CA SER A 586 -31.83 -7.33 11.47
C SER A 586 -32.69 -6.25 12.09
N TRP A 587 -32.04 -5.27 12.72
CA TRP A 587 -32.67 -4.06 13.27
C TRP A 587 -33.53 -3.33 12.22
N ARG A 588 -33.01 -3.21 10.99
CA ARG A 588 -33.72 -2.58 9.87
C ARG A 588 -35.00 -3.33 9.50
N CYS A 589 -34.98 -4.66 9.57
CA CYS A 589 -36.15 -5.49 9.34
C CYS A 589 -37.17 -5.40 10.48
N ALA A 590 -36.71 -5.33 11.73
CA ALA A 590 -37.57 -5.11 12.90
C ALA A 590 -38.34 -3.79 12.78
N ARG A 591 -37.65 -2.68 12.49
CA ARG A 591 -38.30 -1.37 12.26
C ARG A 591 -39.31 -1.41 11.12
N LYS A 592 -38.99 -2.05 10.00
CA LYS A 592 -39.94 -2.16 8.87
C LYS A 592 -41.25 -2.87 9.21
N ILE A 593 -41.22 -3.82 10.14
CA ILE A 593 -42.41 -4.58 10.53
C ILE A 593 -43.18 -3.90 11.66
N MET A 594 -42.49 -3.23 12.58
CA MET A 594 -43.09 -2.73 13.82
C MET A 594 -43.59 -1.28 13.71
N TYR A 595 -43.28 -0.59 12.61
CA TYR A 595 -43.89 0.69 12.21
C TYR A 595 -44.99 0.54 11.12
N LEU A 596 -45.39 -0.70 10.81
CA LEU A 596 -46.62 -1.07 10.09
C LEU A 596 -47.63 -1.61 11.10
#